data_AF-A0A3N5ZJW7-F1
#
_entry.id   AF-A0A3N5ZJW7-F1
#
_cell.length_a   1.000
_cell.length_b   1.000
_cell.length_c   1.000
_cell.angle_alpha   90.00
_cell.angle_beta   90.00
_cell.angle_gamma   90.00
#
_symmetry.space_group_name_H-M   'P 1'
#
loop_
_entity.id
_entity.type
_entity.pdbx_description
1 polymer ?
#
loop_
_entity_poly.entity_id
_entity_poly.type
_entity_poly.pdbx_seq_one_letter_code
_entity_poly.pdbx_strand_id
1 'polypeptide(L)'
;MQLYCHERVQPIHETGNRPIILKASHQMSLENISRTIHANEDWLIHRVLQYAKIHDYTKYTSTLAEAWRLSISGLSASLIKGMDHYRSVPEMNPDDDFQNDPLTHFGIIEARRHRERGVSLSMFLGLMKYYRQSYVDLIQEKKEDGWNLELARLFIDRSFDRIEIAFCQEWSGKDQDEYIKELQANNRRMTNEKNAYLTVFESLSDPAVIVNEKHEIVNVNHAAMSLIDSASLPGAIYYKPEENRFFQEDNVNKNQNMTCDTVIGHPLKEVFPWIEKVIGKFSDSNKPESV
;
A
#
# COMPACT_ATOMS: atom_id res chain seq x y z
N MET A 1 26.87 -58.84 11.16
CA MET A 1 25.89 -59.64 10.39
C MET A 1 26.00 -59.18 8.94
N GLN A 2 26.81 -59.90 8.17
CA GLN A 2 26.89 -59.77 6.70
C GLN A 2 25.57 -60.22 6.08
N LEU A 3 25.16 -59.60 4.97
CA LEU A 3 24.93 -60.29 3.70
C LEU A 3 24.80 -59.27 2.54
N TYR A 4 25.55 -59.57 1.49
CA TYR A 4 25.64 -58.90 0.19
C TYR A 4 24.35 -59.04 -0.63
N CYS A 5 24.06 -58.08 -1.52
CA CYS A 5 23.76 -58.44 -2.91
C CYS A 5 24.14 -57.30 -3.87
N HIS A 6 25.01 -57.63 -4.81
CA HIS A 6 25.38 -56.84 -5.99
C HIS A 6 24.30 -57.00 -7.05
N GLU A 7 23.78 -55.89 -7.58
CA GLU A 7 23.20 -55.87 -8.93
C GLU A 7 23.95 -54.86 -9.80
N ARG A 8 24.44 -55.35 -10.93
CA ARG A 8 25.16 -54.59 -11.96
C ARG A 8 24.16 -53.70 -12.69
N VAL A 9 24.35 -52.39 -12.60
CA VAL A 9 23.70 -51.44 -13.50
C VAL A 9 24.50 -51.39 -14.81
N GLN A 10 23.89 -51.81 -15.91
CA GLN A 10 24.45 -51.61 -17.26
C GLN A 10 24.27 -50.15 -17.70
N PRO A 11 25.23 -49.57 -18.45
CA PRO A 11 25.13 -48.18 -18.88
C PRO A 11 24.12 -48.05 -20.02
N ILE A 12 23.05 -47.27 -19.77
CA ILE A 12 22.13 -46.83 -20.81
C ILE A 12 22.90 -45.79 -21.65
N HIS A 13 23.11 -46.09 -22.93
CA HIS A 13 23.57 -45.11 -23.90
C HIS A 13 22.53 -44.00 -24.03
N GLU A 14 22.78 -42.86 -23.37
CA GLU A 14 22.06 -41.61 -23.62
C GLU A 14 22.39 -41.12 -25.03
N THR A 15 21.42 -41.24 -25.93
CA THR A 15 21.41 -40.54 -27.21
C THR A 15 21.19 -39.06 -26.94
N GLY A 16 22.30 -38.31 -26.95
CA GLY A 16 22.30 -36.85 -26.86
C GLY A 16 21.58 -36.21 -28.04
N ASN A 17 20.30 -35.85 -27.86
CA ASN A 17 19.68 -34.78 -28.65
C ASN A 17 18.42 -34.13 -28.02
N ARG A 18 18.13 -34.33 -26.72
CA ARG A 18 16.98 -33.72 -26.03
C ARG A 18 17.18 -32.47 -25.14
N PRO A 19 18.38 -31.88 -24.93
CA PRO A 19 18.49 -30.72 -24.04
C PRO A 19 18.31 -29.34 -24.71
N ILE A 20 18.34 -29.22 -26.04
CA ILE A 20 18.38 -27.91 -26.72
C ILE A 20 16.97 -27.36 -27.01
N ILE A 21 16.05 -28.21 -27.49
CA ILE A 21 14.68 -27.79 -27.87
C ILE A 21 13.85 -27.38 -26.64
N LEU A 22 13.98 -28.11 -25.52
CA LEU A 22 13.32 -27.79 -24.26
C LEU A 22 13.84 -26.48 -23.66
N LYS A 23 15.15 -26.19 -23.76
CA LYS A 23 15.71 -24.92 -23.26
C LYS A 23 15.23 -23.71 -24.06
N ALA A 24 15.17 -23.84 -25.39
CA ALA A 24 14.67 -22.77 -26.25
C ALA A 24 13.18 -22.48 -26.03
N SER A 25 12.34 -23.49 -25.79
CA SER A 25 10.91 -23.29 -25.52
C SER A 25 10.64 -22.63 -24.15
N HIS A 26 11.42 -22.96 -23.12
CA HIS A 26 11.31 -22.33 -21.80
C HIS A 26 11.73 -20.85 -21.84
N GLN A 27 12.85 -20.56 -22.51
CA GLN A 27 13.37 -19.19 -22.60
C GLN A 27 12.42 -18.29 -23.40
N MET A 28 11.88 -18.77 -24.52
CA MET A 28 10.87 -18.06 -25.31
C MET A 28 9.57 -17.84 -24.52
N SER A 29 9.22 -18.75 -23.60
CA SER A 29 8.06 -18.60 -22.72
C SER A 29 8.24 -17.52 -21.65
N LEU A 30 9.43 -17.40 -21.04
CA LEU A 30 9.71 -16.35 -20.03
C LEU A 30 9.79 -14.95 -20.65
N GLU A 31 10.40 -14.82 -21.83
CA GLU A 31 10.44 -13.55 -22.57
C GLU A 31 9.03 -13.04 -22.92
N ASN A 32 8.13 -13.96 -23.30
CA ASN A 32 6.75 -13.59 -23.58
C ASN A 32 5.99 -13.14 -22.32
N ILE A 33 6.20 -13.81 -21.17
CA ILE A 33 5.61 -13.39 -19.89
C ILE A 33 6.09 -12.00 -19.50
N SER A 34 7.40 -11.75 -19.59
CA SER A 34 8.02 -10.45 -19.31
C SER A 34 7.40 -9.34 -20.15
N ARG A 35 7.27 -9.56 -21.48
CA ARG A 35 6.64 -8.62 -22.40
C ARG A 35 5.19 -8.33 -22.02
N THR A 36 4.42 -9.37 -21.69
CA THR A 36 3.01 -9.21 -21.32
C THR A 36 2.83 -8.46 -20.01
N ILE A 37 3.65 -8.72 -18.99
CA ILE A 37 3.62 -7.96 -17.73
C ILE A 37 3.89 -6.48 -18.00
N HIS A 38 5.00 -6.19 -18.70
CA HIS A 38 5.40 -4.80 -18.98
C HIS A 38 4.35 -4.05 -19.82
N ALA A 39 3.70 -4.71 -20.78
CA ALA A 39 2.70 -4.09 -21.64
C ALA A 39 1.34 -3.87 -20.94
N ASN A 40 1.11 -4.44 -19.75
CA ASN A 40 -0.21 -4.48 -19.11
C ASN A 40 -0.17 -4.03 -17.62
N GLU A 41 0.79 -3.20 -17.21
CA GLU A 41 0.84 -2.68 -15.84
C GLU A 41 -0.42 -1.88 -15.46
N ASP A 42 -0.96 -1.06 -16.37
CA ASP A 42 -2.22 -0.35 -16.12
C ASP A 42 -3.37 -1.33 -15.86
N TRP A 43 -3.44 -2.43 -16.61
CA TRP A 43 -4.45 -3.46 -16.37
C TRP A 43 -4.28 -4.10 -14.98
N LEU A 44 -3.04 -4.36 -14.56
CA LEU A 44 -2.74 -4.92 -13.23
C LEU A 44 -3.15 -3.96 -12.11
N ILE A 45 -2.90 -2.65 -12.27
CA ILE A 45 -3.32 -1.62 -11.31
C ILE A 45 -4.85 -1.67 -11.12
N HIS A 46 -5.61 -1.69 -12.21
CA HIS A 46 -7.07 -1.76 -12.13
C HIS A 46 -7.54 -3.07 -11.50
N ARG A 47 -6.93 -4.20 -11.86
CA ARG A 47 -7.29 -5.52 -11.33
C ARG A 47 -7.09 -5.61 -9.81
N VAL A 48 -5.92 -5.18 -9.32
CA VAL A 48 -5.64 -5.22 -7.88
C VAL A 48 -6.50 -4.21 -7.10
N LEU A 49 -6.79 -3.04 -7.68
CA LEU A 49 -7.71 -2.06 -7.10
C LEU A 49 -9.13 -2.61 -6.97
N GLN A 50 -9.61 -3.35 -7.98
CA GLN A 50 -10.92 -4.01 -7.92
C GLN A 50 -10.96 -5.02 -6.76
N TYR A 51 -9.95 -5.87 -6.61
CA TYR A 51 -9.86 -6.79 -5.48
C TYR A 51 -9.80 -6.06 -4.14
N ALA A 52 -9.00 -5.01 -4.04
CA ALA A 52 -8.88 -4.22 -2.83
C ALA A 52 -10.21 -3.57 -2.42
N LYS A 53 -11.02 -3.11 -3.39
CA LYS A 53 -12.37 -2.57 -3.14
C LYS A 53 -13.34 -3.65 -2.68
N ILE A 54 -13.39 -4.79 -3.40
CA ILE A 54 -14.30 -5.90 -3.07
C ILE A 54 -14.05 -6.44 -1.67
N HIS A 55 -12.80 -6.44 -1.23
CA HIS A 55 -12.36 -7.02 0.04
C HIS A 55 -11.99 -5.97 1.10
N ASP A 56 -12.46 -4.73 0.94
CA ASP A 56 -12.34 -3.66 1.95
C ASP A 56 -10.91 -3.22 2.32
N TYR A 57 -9.89 -3.55 1.52
CA TYR A 57 -8.51 -3.10 1.74
C TYR A 57 -8.32 -1.60 1.46
N THR A 58 -9.21 -0.96 0.71
CA THR A 58 -9.19 0.50 0.46
C THR A 58 -9.43 1.34 1.72
N LYS A 59 -9.94 0.73 2.81
CA LYS A 59 -10.06 1.38 4.13
C LYS A 59 -8.70 1.67 4.77
N TYR A 60 -7.67 0.91 4.41
CA TYR A 60 -6.36 0.92 5.06
C TYR A 60 -5.22 1.27 4.09
N THR A 61 -5.52 1.58 2.83
CA THR A 61 -4.55 1.85 1.78
C THR A 61 -4.84 3.18 1.09
N SER A 62 -3.85 3.74 0.39
CA SER A 62 -4.05 5.00 -0.34
C SER A 62 -5.11 4.83 -1.42
N THR A 63 -6.04 5.78 -1.52
CA THR A 63 -7.00 5.86 -2.63
C THR A 63 -6.38 6.50 -3.89
N LEU A 64 -5.15 7.01 -3.80
CA LEU A 64 -4.45 7.64 -4.91
C LEU A 64 -3.91 6.57 -5.87
N ALA A 65 -4.33 6.63 -7.13
CA ALA A 65 -3.90 5.70 -8.18
C ALA A 65 -2.37 5.59 -8.31
N GLU A 66 -1.65 6.69 -8.04
CA GLU A 66 -0.18 6.72 -8.14
C GLU A 66 0.52 5.79 -7.15
N ALA A 67 -0.05 5.60 -5.95
CA ALA A 67 0.50 4.68 -4.97
C ALA A 67 0.45 3.22 -5.47
N TRP A 68 -0.61 2.86 -6.19
CA TRP A 68 -0.80 1.54 -6.80
C TRP A 68 0.06 1.35 -8.06
N ARG A 69 0.30 2.42 -8.81
CA ARG A 69 1.24 2.40 -9.94
C ARG A 69 2.65 2.07 -9.48
N LEU A 70 3.12 2.72 -8.42
CA LEU A 70 4.45 2.47 -7.87
C LEU A 70 4.62 1.03 -7.36
N SER A 71 3.60 0.47 -6.71
CA SER A 71 3.66 -0.92 -6.23
C SER A 71 3.65 -1.93 -7.37
N ILE A 72 2.79 -1.76 -8.38
CA ILE A 72 2.76 -2.63 -9.56
C ILE A 72 4.07 -2.54 -10.33
N SER A 73 4.55 -1.35 -10.66
CA SER A 73 5.78 -1.17 -11.43
C SER A 73 6.99 -1.79 -10.71
N GLY A 74 7.10 -1.64 -9.40
CA GLY A 74 8.17 -2.25 -8.62
C GLY A 74 8.10 -3.78 -8.53
N LEU A 75 6.89 -4.35 -8.39
CA LEU A 75 6.69 -5.80 -8.42
C LEU A 75 6.97 -6.37 -9.81
N SER A 76 6.43 -5.76 -10.88
CA SER A 76 6.70 -6.13 -12.27
C SER A 76 8.19 -6.12 -12.55
N ALA A 77 8.90 -5.05 -12.19
CA ALA A 77 10.35 -4.95 -12.37
C ALA A 77 11.11 -6.06 -11.62
N SER A 78 10.63 -6.47 -10.44
CA SER A 78 11.25 -7.56 -9.67
C SER A 78 11.03 -8.90 -10.34
N LEU A 79 9.81 -9.19 -10.80
CA LEU A 79 9.50 -10.41 -11.56
C LEU A 79 10.32 -10.50 -12.85
N ILE A 80 10.45 -9.38 -13.57
CA ILE A 80 11.25 -9.31 -14.80
C ILE A 80 12.73 -9.57 -14.51
N LYS A 81 13.31 -8.94 -13.49
CA LYS A 81 14.68 -9.23 -13.04
C LYS A 81 14.85 -10.70 -12.64
N GLY A 82 13.84 -11.30 -12.03
CA GLY A 82 13.84 -12.73 -11.74
C GLY A 82 13.88 -13.58 -13.00
N MET A 83 13.10 -13.24 -14.02
CA MET A 83 13.13 -13.94 -15.32
C MET A 83 14.50 -13.83 -16.01
N ASP A 84 15.17 -12.70 -15.87
CA ASP A 84 16.54 -12.50 -16.40
C ASP A 84 17.59 -13.29 -15.59
N HIS A 85 17.40 -13.40 -14.27
CA HIS A 85 18.32 -14.08 -13.36
C HIS A 85 18.18 -15.60 -13.43
N TYR A 86 16.95 -16.12 -13.42
CA TYR A 86 16.65 -17.54 -13.35
C TYR A 86 16.43 -18.14 -14.74
N ARG A 87 17.22 -19.17 -15.07
CA ARG A 87 17.11 -19.90 -16.35
C ARG A 87 15.89 -20.85 -16.43
N SER A 88 15.20 -21.03 -15.31
CA SER A 88 14.03 -21.89 -15.14
C SER A 88 13.19 -21.35 -13.98
N VAL A 89 12.03 -21.95 -13.72
CA VAL A 89 11.25 -21.65 -12.50
C VAL A 89 12.15 -21.79 -11.26
N PRO A 90 12.23 -20.77 -10.40
CA PRO A 90 13.03 -20.83 -9.18
C PRO A 90 12.31 -21.66 -8.12
N GLU A 91 12.74 -22.90 -7.93
CA GLU A 91 12.30 -23.73 -6.80
C GLU A 91 12.91 -23.21 -5.47
N MET A 92 12.40 -23.70 -4.35
CA MET A 92 12.83 -23.30 -3.01
C MET A 92 13.72 -24.37 -2.38
N ASN A 93 14.90 -23.96 -1.89
CA ASN A 93 15.78 -24.79 -1.09
C ASN A 93 15.91 -24.23 0.34
N PRO A 94 16.18 -25.08 1.35
CA PRO A 94 16.37 -24.63 2.73
C PRO A 94 17.50 -23.60 2.91
N ASP A 95 18.53 -23.68 2.06
CA ASP A 95 19.72 -22.83 2.12
C ASP A 95 19.63 -21.59 1.20
N ASP A 96 18.47 -21.35 0.58
CA ASP A 96 18.27 -20.18 -0.28
C ASP A 96 18.33 -18.88 0.54
N ASP A 97 19.08 -17.90 0.02
CA ASP A 97 19.11 -16.55 0.57
C ASP A 97 17.99 -15.70 -0.05
N PHE A 98 16.83 -15.69 0.61
CA PHE A 98 15.69 -14.89 0.18
C PHE A 98 15.85 -13.38 0.44
N GLN A 99 16.84 -12.94 1.23
CA GLN A 99 17.05 -11.52 1.54
C GLN A 99 17.87 -10.81 0.46
N ASN A 100 18.76 -11.54 -0.21
CA ASN A 100 19.59 -11.03 -1.30
C ASN A 100 19.13 -11.49 -2.69
N ASP A 101 17.95 -12.11 -2.78
CA ASP A 101 17.33 -12.55 -4.03
C ASP A 101 16.83 -11.34 -4.86
N PRO A 102 17.21 -11.21 -6.15
CA PRO A 102 16.71 -10.15 -7.02
C PRO A 102 15.18 -10.07 -7.13
N LEU A 103 14.46 -11.19 -6.96
CA LEU A 103 13.00 -11.24 -6.95
C LEU A 103 12.38 -10.56 -5.73
N THR A 104 13.08 -10.55 -4.59
CA THR A 104 12.50 -10.17 -3.30
C THR A 104 12.87 -8.75 -2.88
N HIS A 105 13.94 -8.18 -3.46
CA HIS A 105 14.52 -6.91 -3.02
C HIS A 105 13.52 -5.75 -2.92
N PHE A 106 12.73 -5.51 -3.96
CA PHE A 106 11.68 -4.46 -3.92
C PHE A 106 10.66 -4.74 -2.83
N GLY A 107 10.21 -6.00 -2.76
CA GLY A 107 9.25 -6.44 -1.78
C GLY A 107 9.73 -6.18 -0.35
N ILE A 108 11.00 -6.49 -0.02
CA ILE A 108 11.57 -6.30 1.32
C ILE A 108 11.55 -4.81 1.72
N ILE A 109 11.89 -3.92 0.78
CA ILE A 109 11.84 -2.47 1.02
C ILE A 109 10.41 -2.02 1.32
N GLU A 110 9.43 -2.47 0.52
CA GLU A 110 8.02 -2.13 0.74
C GLU A 110 7.46 -2.75 2.01
N ALA A 111 7.81 -4.00 2.31
CA ALA A 111 7.49 -4.67 3.55
C ALA A 111 7.92 -3.84 4.78
N ARG A 112 9.19 -3.39 4.78
CA ARG A 112 9.73 -2.53 5.84
C ARG A 112 8.94 -1.23 5.97
N ARG A 113 8.67 -0.53 4.86
CA ARG A 113 7.89 0.72 4.86
C ARG A 113 6.48 0.54 5.40
N HIS A 114 5.83 -0.59 5.11
CA HIS A 114 4.49 -0.88 5.59
C HIS A 114 4.49 -1.27 7.07
N ARG A 115 5.47 -2.07 7.53
CA ARG A 115 5.67 -2.35 8.95
C ARG A 115 5.89 -1.06 9.75
N GLU A 116 6.74 -0.16 9.25
CA GLU A 116 7.01 1.14 9.85
C GLU A 116 5.72 1.98 10.01
N ARG A 117 4.75 1.83 9.10
CA ARG A 117 3.43 2.48 9.18
C ARG A 117 2.44 1.76 10.11
N GLY A 118 2.86 0.72 10.82
CA GLY A 118 2.01 -0.05 11.72
C GLY A 118 1.12 -1.08 11.03
N VAL A 119 1.35 -1.39 9.75
CA VAL A 119 0.61 -2.44 9.04
C VAL A 119 1.03 -3.81 9.59
N SER A 120 0.06 -4.63 9.99
CA SER A 120 0.34 -6.00 10.43
C SER A 120 0.79 -6.88 9.27
N LEU A 121 1.61 -7.89 9.57
CA LEU A 121 2.01 -8.88 8.57
C LEU A 121 0.77 -9.55 7.92
N SER A 122 -0.26 -9.87 8.71
CA SER A 122 -1.49 -10.48 8.21
C SER A 122 -2.24 -9.58 7.21
N MET A 123 -2.34 -8.27 7.47
CA MET A 123 -2.98 -7.33 6.58
C MET A 123 -2.18 -7.17 5.28
N PHE A 124 -0.85 -7.08 5.40
CA PHE A 124 0.04 -6.97 4.24
C PHE A 124 -0.03 -8.23 3.37
N LEU A 125 0.15 -9.42 3.95
CA LEU A 125 0.07 -10.69 3.22
C LEU A 125 -1.30 -10.91 2.59
N GLY A 126 -2.38 -10.53 3.27
CA GLY A 126 -3.74 -10.60 2.75
C GLY A 126 -3.89 -9.83 1.44
N LEU A 127 -3.42 -8.58 1.39
CA LEU A 127 -3.42 -7.79 0.16
C LEU A 127 -2.49 -8.39 -0.91
N MET A 128 -1.33 -8.91 -0.51
CA MET A 128 -0.38 -9.53 -1.43
C MET A 128 -0.94 -10.77 -2.15
N LYS A 129 -1.92 -11.48 -1.56
CA LYS A 129 -2.64 -12.55 -2.28
C LYS A 129 -3.42 -12.01 -3.49
N TYR A 130 -3.99 -10.82 -3.41
CA TYR A 130 -4.68 -10.19 -4.53
C TYR A 130 -3.74 -9.61 -5.58
N TYR A 131 -2.54 -9.17 -5.18
CA TYR A 131 -1.48 -8.88 -6.14
C TYR A 131 -1.16 -10.15 -6.93
N ARG A 132 -0.82 -11.26 -6.26
CA ARG A 132 -0.55 -12.55 -6.92
C ARG A 132 -1.69 -12.96 -7.85
N GLN A 133 -2.93 -12.93 -7.38
CA GLN A 133 -4.11 -13.26 -8.18
C GLN A 133 -4.19 -12.40 -9.45
N SER A 134 -3.93 -11.09 -9.34
CA SER A 134 -3.95 -10.18 -10.49
C SER A 134 -2.93 -10.58 -11.56
N TYR A 135 -1.72 -11.02 -11.18
CA TYR A 135 -0.72 -11.51 -12.15
C TYR A 135 -1.12 -12.85 -12.77
N VAL A 136 -1.73 -13.74 -11.99
CA VAL A 136 -2.27 -15.01 -12.51
C VAL A 136 -3.41 -14.77 -13.49
N ASP A 137 -4.32 -13.84 -13.20
CA ASP A 137 -5.40 -13.46 -14.10
C ASP A 137 -4.85 -12.83 -15.39
N LEU A 138 -3.81 -12.00 -15.28
CA LEU A 138 -3.17 -11.37 -16.44
C LEU A 138 -2.69 -12.43 -17.44
N ILE A 139 -1.92 -13.42 -16.98
CA ILE A 139 -1.39 -14.45 -17.88
C ILE A 139 -2.50 -15.36 -18.44
N GLN A 140 -3.63 -15.51 -17.75
CA GLN A 140 -4.77 -16.28 -18.23
C GLN A 140 -5.55 -15.51 -19.31
N GLU A 141 -5.82 -14.22 -19.08
CA GLU A 141 -6.62 -13.38 -19.98
C GLU A 141 -5.83 -12.88 -21.20
N LYS A 142 -4.51 -12.71 -21.08
CA LYS A 142 -3.65 -12.13 -22.13
C LYS A 142 -2.73 -13.15 -22.81
N LYS A 143 -3.00 -14.45 -22.64
CA LYS A 143 -2.17 -15.50 -23.26
C LYS A 143 -2.19 -15.40 -24.78
N GLU A 144 -1.04 -15.69 -25.38
CA GLU A 144 -0.90 -15.87 -26.82
C GLU A 144 -0.89 -17.38 -27.18
N ASP A 145 -1.13 -17.69 -28.45
CA ASP A 145 -1.09 -19.06 -28.94
C ASP A 145 0.34 -19.64 -28.84
N GLY A 146 0.45 -20.88 -28.34
CA GLY A 146 1.74 -21.54 -28.12
C GLY A 146 2.40 -21.25 -26.76
N TRP A 147 1.78 -20.44 -25.90
CA TRP A 147 2.23 -20.26 -24.52
C TRP A 147 2.07 -21.51 -23.67
N ASN A 148 3.09 -21.82 -22.87
CA ASN A 148 2.97 -22.78 -21.78
C ASN A 148 2.38 -22.07 -20.53
N LEU A 149 1.05 -22.02 -20.45
CA LEU A 149 0.34 -21.35 -19.36
C LEU A 149 0.66 -21.96 -17.99
N GLU A 150 0.88 -23.28 -17.91
CA GLU A 150 1.23 -23.95 -16.66
C GLU A 150 2.60 -23.51 -16.16
N LEU A 151 3.59 -23.43 -17.06
CA LEU A 151 4.92 -22.92 -16.73
C LEU A 151 4.86 -21.45 -16.31
N ALA A 152 4.10 -20.63 -17.02
CA ALA A 152 3.93 -19.22 -16.71
C ALA A 152 3.32 -19.02 -15.31
N ARG A 153 2.25 -19.76 -15.02
CA ARG A 153 1.59 -19.74 -13.72
C ARG A 153 2.53 -20.20 -12.62
N LEU A 154 3.24 -21.31 -12.83
CA LEU A 154 4.18 -21.84 -11.85
C LEU A 154 5.31 -20.84 -11.55
N PHE A 155 5.82 -20.14 -12.58
CA PHE A 155 6.81 -19.09 -12.39
C PHE A 155 6.28 -17.94 -11.51
N ILE A 156 5.08 -17.43 -11.80
CA ILE A 156 4.44 -16.38 -11.00
C ILE A 156 4.24 -16.86 -9.57
N ASP A 157 3.67 -18.05 -9.38
CA ASP A 157 3.41 -18.61 -8.06
C ASP A 157 4.70 -18.75 -7.24
N ARG A 158 5.75 -19.33 -7.83
CA ARG A 158 7.05 -19.47 -7.16
C ARG A 158 7.71 -18.15 -6.85
N SER A 159 7.60 -17.17 -7.74
CA SER A 159 8.14 -15.83 -7.49
C SER A 159 7.45 -15.17 -6.29
N PHE A 160 6.12 -15.22 -6.22
CA PHE A 160 5.39 -14.66 -5.08
C PHE A 160 5.61 -15.46 -3.79
N ASP A 161 5.86 -16.77 -3.85
CA ASP A 161 6.22 -17.57 -2.67
C ASP A 161 7.57 -17.13 -2.08
N ARG A 162 8.58 -16.91 -2.93
CA ARG A 162 9.91 -16.42 -2.51
C ARG A 162 9.80 -15.03 -1.88
N ILE A 163 9.02 -14.15 -2.50
CA ILE A 163 8.71 -12.81 -1.99
C ILE A 163 8.03 -12.89 -0.60
N GLU A 164 7.07 -13.80 -0.44
CA GLU A 164 6.36 -13.99 0.82
C GLU A 164 7.26 -14.53 1.95
N ILE A 165 8.17 -15.45 1.65
CA ILE A 165 9.18 -15.92 2.61
C ILE A 165 10.07 -14.76 3.06
N ALA A 166 10.54 -13.92 2.12
CA ALA A 166 11.34 -12.75 2.44
C ALA A 166 10.57 -11.75 3.34
N PHE A 167 9.25 -11.57 3.13
CA PHE A 167 8.42 -10.78 4.04
C PHE A 167 8.41 -11.37 5.44
N CYS A 168 8.15 -12.67 5.57
CA CYS A 168 8.15 -13.34 6.86
C CYS A 168 9.49 -13.18 7.58
N GLN A 169 10.62 -13.27 6.87
CA GLN A 169 11.95 -13.01 7.43
C GLN A 169 12.12 -11.56 7.88
N GLU A 170 11.70 -10.56 7.08
CA GLU A 170 11.78 -9.15 7.48
C GLU A 170 10.94 -8.86 8.73
N TRP A 171 9.75 -9.45 8.86
CA TRP A 171 8.89 -9.25 10.05
C TRP A 171 9.34 -10.05 11.27
N SER A 172 9.90 -11.25 11.11
CA SER A 172 10.32 -12.12 12.23
C SER A 172 11.74 -11.83 12.73
N GLY A 173 12.60 -11.23 11.90
CA GLY A 173 14.02 -11.05 12.19
C GLY A 173 14.38 -9.90 13.12
N LYS A 174 13.39 -9.13 13.63
CA LYS A 174 13.65 -7.97 14.50
C LYS A 174 13.23 -8.21 15.93
N ASP A 175 14.11 -7.80 16.84
CA ASP A 175 13.85 -7.81 18.28
C ASP A 175 12.79 -6.77 18.66
N GLN A 176 12.06 -7.05 19.74
CA GLN A 176 10.96 -6.22 20.23
C GLN A 176 11.42 -4.79 20.55
N ASP A 177 12.66 -4.62 21.00
CA ASP A 177 13.26 -3.31 21.27
C ASP A 177 13.52 -2.50 19.98
N GLU A 178 13.85 -3.15 18.88
CA GLU A 178 14.01 -2.48 17.58
C GLU A 178 12.66 -2.01 17.05
N TYR A 179 11.62 -2.82 17.20
CA TYR A 179 10.25 -2.44 16.86
C TYR A 179 9.76 -1.24 17.68
N ILE A 180 10.05 -1.20 18.99
CA ILE A 180 9.70 -0.05 19.84
C ILE A 180 10.43 1.22 19.38
N LYS A 181 11.72 1.12 19.03
CA LYS A 181 12.50 2.26 18.50
C LYS A 181 11.94 2.76 17.17
N GLU A 182 11.56 1.86 16.26
CA GLU A 182 10.89 2.20 15.00
C GLU A 182 9.57 2.95 15.26
N LEU A 183 8.70 2.41 16.12
CA LEU A 183 7.42 3.04 16.48
C LEU A 183 7.62 4.44 17.08
N GLN A 184 8.59 4.62 17.97
CA GLN A 184 8.91 5.92 18.55
C GLN A 184 9.40 6.92 17.49
N ALA A 185 10.26 6.48 16.57
CA ALA A 185 10.75 7.32 15.49
C ALA A 185 9.60 7.75 14.56
N ASN A 186 8.70 6.83 14.21
CA ASN A 186 7.56 7.11 13.35
C ASN A 186 6.52 8.00 14.03
N ASN A 187 6.24 7.79 15.32
CA ASN A 187 5.39 8.71 16.09
C ASN A 187 5.96 10.13 16.08
N ARG A 188 7.27 10.30 16.31
CA ARG A 188 7.91 11.63 16.21
C ARG A 188 7.76 12.23 14.82
N ARG A 189 7.94 11.44 13.75
CA ARG A 189 7.76 11.92 12.38
C ARG A 189 6.32 12.34 12.11
N MET A 190 5.33 11.52 12.48
CA MET A 190 3.91 11.85 12.31
C MET A 190 3.51 13.10 13.11
N THR A 191 4.03 13.27 14.33
CA THR A 191 3.80 14.50 15.11
C THR A 191 4.39 15.72 14.39
N ASN A 192 5.60 15.62 13.83
CA ASN A 192 6.21 16.71 13.08
C ASN A 192 5.43 17.03 11.80
N GLU A 193 4.98 16.02 11.05
CA GLU A 193 4.13 16.20 9.87
C GLU A 193 2.78 16.82 10.21
N LYS A 194 2.13 16.37 11.29
CA LYS A 194 0.90 16.98 11.81
C LYS A 194 1.14 18.45 12.15
N ASN A 195 2.21 18.77 12.86
CA ASN A 195 2.53 20.14 13.23
C ASN A 195 2.80 20.99 11.97
N ALA A 196 3.53 20.47 10.99
CA ALA A 196 3.77 21.16 9.73
C ALA A 196 2.47 21.42 8.95
N TYR A 197 1.58 20.42 8.84
CA TYR A 197 0.26 20.58 8.24
C TYR A 197 -0.54 21.66 8.96
N LEU A 198 -0.64 21.60 10.29
CA LEU A 198 -1.38 22.59 11.08
C LEU A 198 -0.79 23.99 10.91
N THR A 199 0.54 24.14 10.97
CA THR A 199 1.19 25.44 10.76
C THR A 199 0.88 26.00 9.38
N VAL A 200 1.00 25.20 8.32
CA VAL A 200 0.70 25.65 6.94
C VAL A 200 -0.78 26.00 6.80
N PHE A 201 -1.68 25.11 7.23
CA PHE A 201 -3.12 25.30 7.12
C PHE A 201 -3.60 26.55 7.88
N GLU A 202 -3.11 26.75 9.11
CA GLU A 202 -3.40 27.95 9.90
C GLU A 202 -2.80 29.24 9.32
N SER A 203 -1.68 29.14 8.60
CA SER A 203 -1.01 30.30 7.99
C SER A 203 -1.58 30.71 6.63
N LEU A 204 -2.51 29.92 6.06
CA LEU A 204 -3.18 30.28 4.81
C LEU A 204 -3.98 31.56 5.01
N SER A 205 -3.74 32.56 4.15
CA SER A 205 -4.46 33.83 4.19
C SER A 205 -5.91 33.70 3.73
N ASP A 206 -6.20 32.70 2.89
CA ASP A 206 -7.54 32.43 2.40
C ASP A 206 -8.34 31.58 3.40
N PRO A 207 -9.61 31.94 3.67
CA PRO A 207 -10.52 31.09 4.44
C PRO A 207 -10.67 29.68 3.85
N ALA A 208 -10.33 28.67 4.64
CA ALA A 208 -10.46 27.26 4.28
C ALA A 208 -11.28 26.49 5.32
N VAL A 209 -12.28 25.74 4.85
CA VAL A 209 -13.12 24.86 5.67
C VAL A 209 -13.13 23.47 5.03
N ILE A 210 -12.77 22.46 5.81
CA ILE A 210 -12.81 21.05 5.41
C ILE A 210 -14.07 20.44 6.00
N VAL A 211 -14.86 19.74 5.18
CA VAL A 211 -16.10 19.08 5.58
C VAL A 211 -16.06 17.59 5.24
N ASN A 212 -16.82 16.79 5.97
CA ASN A 212 -17.03 15.37 5.66
C ASN A 212 -18.17 15.18 4.64
N GLU A 213 -18.47 13.92 4.30
CA GLU A 213 -19.55 13.54 3.37
C GLU A 213 -20.96 14.02 3.80
N LYS A 214 -21.15 14.31 5.10
CA LYS A 214 -22.40 14.85 5.65
C LYS A 214 -22.43 16.38 5.67
N HIS A 215 -21.42 17.04 5.10
CA HIS A 215 -21.19 18.49 5.17
C HIS A 215 -21.00 19.03 6.61
N GLU A 216 -20.54 18.17 7.53
CA GLU A 216 -20.14 18.59 8.88
C GLU A 216 -18.68 19.06 8.85
N ILE A 217 -18.36 20.12 9.58
CA ILE A 217 -17.01 20.70 9.61
C ILE A 217 -16.05 19.75 10.31
N VAL A 218 -15.00 19.34 9.58
CA VAL A 218 -13.90 18.51 10.08
C VAL A 218 -12.74 19.38 10.53
N ASN A 219 -12.45 20.44 9.79
CA ASN A 219 -11.39 21.37 10.13
C ASN A 219 -11.64 22.77 9.57
N VAL A 220 -11.09 23.80 10.19
CA VAL A 220 -11.25 25.21 9.81
C VAL A 220 -9.97 25.96 10.15
N ASN A 221 -9.46 26.78 9.22
CA ASN A 221 -8.26 27.57 9.48
C ASN A 221 -8.56 28.91 10.17
N HIS A 222 -7.51 29.56 10.68
CA HIS A 222 -7.60 30.87 11.33
C HIS A 222 -8.33 31.93 10.47
N ALA A 223 -8.03 32.01 9.17
CA ALA A 223 -8.65 32.99 8.28
C ALA A 223 -10.18 32.79 8.17
N ALA A 224 -10.65 31.53 8.08
CA ALA A 224 -12.07 31.21 8.07
C ALA A 224 -12.74 31.46 9.43
N MET A 225 -12.07 31.15 10.53
CA MET A 225 -12.58 31.46 11.86
C MET A 225 -12.73 32.96 12.09
N SER A 226 -11.81 33.75 11.56
CA SER A 226 -11.84 35.22 11.67
C SER A 226 -13.06 35.85 11.00
N LEU A 227 -13.78 35.12 10.12
CA LEU A 227 -15.04 35.57 9.53
C LEU A 227 -16.22 35.53 10.51
N ILE A 228 -16.13 34.70 11.56
CA ILE A 228 -17.20 34.48 12.54
C ILE A 228 -16.81 35.10 13.89
N ASP A 229 -15.54 34.95 14.27
CA ASP A 229 -14.99 35.50 15.51
C ASP A 229 -13.65 36.21 15.23
N SER A 230 -13.71 37.55 15.20
CA SER A 230 -12.54 38.41 14.99
C SER A 230 -11.48 38.31 16.09
N ALA A 231 -11.81 37.71 17.25
CA ALA A 231 -10.87 37.49 18.36
C ALA A 231 -10.22 36.09 18.32
N SER A 232 -10.49 35.29 17.28
CA SER A 232 -9.93 33.95 17.14
C SER A 232 -8.39 33.99 17.07
N LEU A 233 -7.73 33.19 17.91
CA LEU A 233 -6.27 33.01 17.90
C LEU A 233 -5.89 31.86 16.96
N PRO A 234 -4.82 32.00 16.14
CA PRO A 234 -4.33 30.92 15.31
C PRO A 234 -4.04 29.66 16.15
N GLY A 235 -4.54 28.52 15.69
CA GLY A 235 -4.33 27.24 16.34
C GLY A 235 -5.14 26.98 17.63
N ALA A 236 -5.94 27.93 18.13
CA ALA A 236 -6.69 27.77 19.38
C ALA A 236 -7.62 26.54 19.39
N ILE A 237 -8.17 26.19 18.22
CA ILE A 237 -9.08 25.05 18.04
C ILE A 237 -8.41 23.69 18.29
N TYR A 238 -7.08 23.59 18.12
CA TYR A 238 -6.36 22.31 18.25
C TYR A 238 -5.77 22.08 19.64
N TYR A 239 -5.54 23.15 20.40
CA TYR A 239 -4.90 23.08 21.71
C TYR A 239 -5.93 23.30 22.82
N LYS A 240 -6.79 22.29 23.04
CA LYS A 240 -7.74 22.28 24.16
C LYS A 240 -6.99 22.12 25.49
N PRO A 241 -7.37 22.85 26.55
CA PRO A 241 -6.88 22.59 27.91
C PRO A 241 -7.40 21.29 28.54
N GLU A 242 -8.35 20.57 27.92
CA GLU A 242 -8.97 19.38 28.52
C GLU A 242 -8.01 18.17 28.65
N GLU A 243 -6.83 18.21 28.04
CA GLU A 243 -5.73 17.25 28.31
C GLU A 243 -4.73 17.75 29.36
N ASN A 244 -4.82 19.00 29.82
CA ASN A 244 -4.03 19.54 30.92
C ASN A 244 -4.74 19.30 32.26
N ARG A 245 -4.48 18.14 32.88
CA ARG A 245 -4.85 17.83 34.28
C ARG A 245 -4.21 18.76 35.35
N PHE A 246 -3.62 19.90 34.97
CA PHE A 246 -2.78 20.71 35.86
C PHE A 246 -3.30 22.10 36.20
N PHE A 247 -4.44 22.53 35.66
CA PHE A 247 -5.07 23.78 36.08
C PHE A 247 -6.51 23.51 36.51
N GLN A 248 -6.70 23.26 37.80
CA GLN A 248 -7.96 23.62 38.45
C GLN A 248 -7.99 25.14 38.54
N GLU A 249 -9.02 25.77 38.01
CA GLU A 249 -9.66 26.92 38.67
C GLU A 249 -10.96 27.31 37.95
N ASP A 250 -12.05 27.14 38.68
CA ASP A 250 -13.09 28.13 38.98
C ASP A 250 -13.51 29.16 37.93
N ASN A 251 -14.83 29.17 37.70
CA ASN A 251 -15.64 30.26 37.15
C ASN A 251 -15.30 30.74 35.73
N VAL A 252 -15.98 30.17 34.74
CA VAL A 252 -16.28 30.90 33.50
C VAL A 252 -17.78 30.90 33.23
N ASN A 253 -18.30 32.13 33.17
CA ASN A 253 -19.68 32.50 32.88
C ASN A 253 -20.21 31.80 31.61
N LYS A 254 -21.36 31.13 31.74
CA LYS A 254 -22.17 30.66 30.62
C LYS A 254 -22.94 31.84 30.00
N ASN A 255 -22.28 32.65 29.18
CA ASN A 255 -23.00 33.55 28.28
C ASN A 255 -22.62 33.25 26.82
N GLN A 256 -23.63 32.75 26.13
CA GLN A 256 -23.82 32.48 24.71
C GLN A 256 -23.05 33.42 23.78
N ASN A 257 -22.07 32.85 23.08
CA ASN A 257 -21.76 33.03 21.66
C ASN A 257 -20.98 31.79 21.22
N MET A 258 -21.11 31.38 19.96
CA MET A 258 -20.40 30.22 19.42
C MET A 258 -18.89 30.52 19.47
N THR A 259 -18.19 30.02 20.48
CA THR A 259 -16.74 30.20 20.63
C THR A 259 -16.00 29.29 19.65
N CYS A 260 -14.72 29.57 19.42
CA CYS A 260 -13.82 28.74 18.62
C CYS A 260 -13.90 27.23 18.90
N ASP A 261 -14.29 26.85 20.12
CA ASP A 261 -14.36 25.46 20.60
C ASP A 261 -15.56 24.64 20.08
N THR A 262 -16.57 25.26 19.44
CA THR A 262 -17.84 24.58 19.10
C THR A 262 -18.08 24.36 17.61
N VAL A 263 -17.17 24.77 16.73
CA VAL A 263 -17.43 24.74 15.27
C VAL A 263 -17.26 23.34 14.65
N ILE A 264 -16.33 22.53 15.17
CA ILE A 264 -16.07 21.18 14.64
C ILE A 264 -17.27 20.26 14.90
N GLY A 265 -17.64 19.46 13.90
CA GLY A 265 -18.77 18.53 13.94
C GLY A 265 -20.12 19.18 13.63
N HIS A 266 -20.22 20.51 13.53
CA HIS A 266 -21.46 21.18 13.15
C HIS A 266 -21.62 21.23 11.62
N PRO A 267 -22.88 21.21 11.12
CA PRO A 267 -23.15 21.41 9.70
C PRO A 267 -22.60 22.75 9.20
N LEU A 268 -21.91 22.74 8.06
CA LEU A 268 -21.32 23.93 7.45
C LEU A 268 -22.30 25.10 7.32
N LYS A 269 -23.55 24.81 6.97
CA LYS A 269 -24.62 25.80 6.80
C LYS A 269 -25.05 26.50 8.10
N GLU A 270 -24.85 25.87 9.26
CA GLU A 270 -25.20 26.48 10.55
C GLU A 270 -24.13 27.47 11.00
N VAL A 271 -22.87 27.15 10.67
CA VAL A 271 -21.71 27.96 11.07
C VAL A 271 -21.41 29.07 10.06
N PHE A 272 -21.57 28.79 8.76
CA PHE A 272 -21.40 29.75 7.67
C PHE A 272 -22.69 29.86 6.84
N PRO A 273 -23.78 30.47 7.36
CA PRO A 273 -25.09 30.48 6.69
C PRO A 273 -25.07 31.13 5.30
N TRP A 274 -24.15 32.08 5.06
CA TRP A 274 -24.02 32.75 3.77
C TRP A 274 -23.47 31.84 2.65
N ILE A 275 -22.82 30.73 2.99
CA ILE A 275 -22.27 29.77 2.02
C ILE A 275 -23.37 28.87 1.43
N GLU A 276 -24.57 28.79 2.02
CA GLU A 276 -25.68 27.95 1.56
C GLU A 276 -26.05 28.18 0.08
N LYS A 277 -25.98 29.43 -0.38
CA LYS A 277 -26.23 29.80 -1.78
C LYS A 277 -25.20 29.27 -2.77
N VAL A 278 -24.05 28.81 -2.28
CA VAL A 278 -22.90 28.34 -3.06
C VAL A 278 -22.76 26.81 -2.99
N ILE A 279 -23.11 26.17 -1.86
CA ILE A 279 -23.01 24.70 -1.66
C ILE A 279 -23.74 23.93 -2.77
N GLY A 280 -24.94 24.38 -3.15
CA GLY A 280 -25.73 23.72 -4.21
C GLY A 280 -25.02 23.63 -5.57
N LYS A 281 -23.97 24.43 -5.81
CA LYS A 281 -23.17 24.38 -7.05
C LYS A 281 -21.95 23.45 -6.97
N PHE A 282 -21.45 23.14 -5.77
CA PHE A 282 -20.23 22.33 -5.59
C PHE A 282 -20.51 20.82 -5.65
N SER A 283 -21.67 20.36 -5.17
CA SER A 283 -22.04 18.94 -5.14
C SER A 283 -22.17 18.30 -6.53
N ASP A 284 -22.36 19.10 -7.58
CA ASP A 284 -22.40 18.62 -8.97
C ASP A 284 -21.00 18.42 -9.58
N SER A 285 -19.96 19.04 -9.02
CA SER A 285 -18.59 19.04 -9.58
C SER A 285 -17.66 17.95 -9.01
N ASN A 286 -18.02 17.32 -7.90
CA ASN A 286 -17.19 16.34 -7.18
C ASN A 286 -17.72 14.89 -7.25
N LYS A 287 -18.65 14.60 -8.16
CA LYS A 287 -19.00 13.20 -8.44
C LYS A 287 -17.79 12.54 -9.11
N PRO A 288 -17.19 11.49 -8.53
CA PRO A 288 -16.24 10.69 -9.29
C PRO A 288 -16.94 10.22 -10.55
N GLU A 289 -16.33 10.44 -11.71
CA GLU A 289 -16.80 9.85 -12.97
C GLU A 289 -16.97 8.35 -12.72
N SER A 290 -18.21 7.88 -12.81
CA SER A 290 -18.50 6.45 -12.76
C SER A 290 -17.89 5.81 -14.00
N VAL A 291 -16.73 5.18 -13.85
CA VAL A 291 -16.09 4.30 -14.84
C VAL A 291 -15.76 2.97 -14.18
#